data_AF-A0A7C3FEJ1-F1
#
_entry.id   AF-A0A7C3FEJ1-F1
#
_cell.length_a   1.000
_cell.length_b   1.000
_cell.length_c   1.000
_cell.angle_alpha   90.00
_cell.angle_beta   90.00
_cell.angle_gamma   90.00
#
_symmetry.space_group_name_H-M   'P 1'
#
loop_
_entity.id
_entity.type
_entity.pdbx_description
1 polymer ?
#
loop_
_entity_poly.entity_id
_entity_poly.type
_entity_poly.pdbx_seq_one_letter_code
_entity_poly.pdbx_strand_id
1 'polypeptide(L)'
;MAGLIAATWLPLFVLLFFGLMTVQGLDQARFGDPDHVLGFFMAHPALIRLTGLVNITGLLAASLFALLLADRLMTVAPGMATLGGFLAISGWTLILVAETLDLGAYVGLPAMHTRDPAAAALAFITLQAAGRMTRTWGYLLVALGIGALGRGMRRMPGWPRGLGILGLSGAGVGILMFGFEYVLVTQTGDPGGGLAGPFAVLFILLGAAVTVWHAWGGIQFLKAKD
;
A
#
# COMPACT_ATOMS: atom_id res chain seq x y z
N MET A 1 16.66 10.50 -15.75
CA MET A 1 16.00 9.25 -15.28
C MET A 1 16.51 8.81 -13.91
N ALA A 2 17.83 8.76 -13.68
CA ALA A 2 18.43 8.46 -12.37
C ALA A 2 18.01 9.39 -11.24
N GLY A 3 18.08 10.71 -11.49
CA GLY A 3 17.58 11.72 -10.56
C GLY A 3 16.07 11.70 -10.37
N LEU A 4 15.29 11.15 -11.32
CA LEU A 4 13.83 11.03 -11.20
C LEU A 4 13.46 9.92 -10.21
N ILE A 5 14.24 8.83 -10.18
CA ILE A 5 14.09 7.74 -9.22
C ILE A 5 14.53 8.24 -7.84
N ALA A 6 15.73 8.81 -7.69
CA ALA A 6 16.16 9.38 -6.39
C ALA A 6 15.18 10.46 -5.85
N ALA A 7 14.56 11.24 -6.74
CA ALA A 7 13.56 12.24 -6.39
C ALA A 7 12.18 11.67 -6.03
N THR A 8 11.81 10.46 -6.46
CA THR A 8 10.59 9.77 -6.00
C THR A 8 10.80 9.00 -4.70
N TRP A 9 12.04 8.63 -4.39
CA TRP A 9 12.46 7.85 -3.21
C TRP A 9 12.35 8.60 -1.87
N LEU A 10 12.87 9.82 -1.82
CA LEU A 10 12.87 10.63 -0.61
C LEU A 10 11.45 11.06 -0.18
N PRO A 11 10.56 11.47 -1.09
CA PRO A 11 9.14 11.63 -0.78
C PRO A 11 8.55 10.33 -0.25
N LEU A 12 8.70 9.19 -0.92
CA LEU A 12 8.09 7.92 -0.46
C LEU A 12 8.46 7.53 0.99
N PHE A 13 9.73 7.73 1.36
CA PHE A 13 10.22 7.49 2.72
C PHE A 13 9.64 8.48 3.73
N VAL A 14 9.65 9.78 3.40
CA VAL A 14 9.04 10.84 4.21
C VAL A 14 7.53 10.63 4.33
N LEU A 15 6.88 10.14 3.28
CA LEU A 15 5.46 9.88 3.17
C LEU A 15 5.04 8.68 4.02
N LEU A 16 5.74 7.53 3.94
CA LEU A 16 5.54 6.39 4.85
C LEU A 16 5.75 6.79 6.32
N PHE A 17 6.79 7.58 6.59
CA PHE A 17 7.10 8.06 7.94
C PHE A 17 6.06 9.05 8.47
N PHE A 18 5.57 9.98 7.64
CA PHE A 18 4.52 10.93 8.02
C PHE A 18 3.14 10.28 8.16
N GLY A 19 2.78 9.35 7.28
CA GLY A 19 1.54 8.57 7.39
C GLY A 19 1.46 7.83 8.73
N LEU A 20 2.56 7.25 9.19
CA LEU A 20 2.70 6.62 10.52
C LEU A 20 2.54 7.61 11.69
N MET A 21 3.02 8.84 11.53
CA MET A 21 2.95 9.86 12.59
C MET A 21 1.58 10.54 12.66
N THR A 22 0.88 10.70 11.53
CA THR A 22 -0.43 11.39 11.48
C THR A 22 -1.58 10.63 12.15
N VAL A 23 -1.44 9.32 12.38
CA VAL A 23 -2.48 8.50 13.06
C VAL A 23 -2.22 8.36 14.57
N GLN A 24 -1.16 8.96 15.11
CA GLN A 24 -0.87 8.88 16.56
C GLN A 24 -1.91 9.62 17.44
N GLY A 25 -2.78 10.45 16.85
CA GLY A 25 -3.87 11.13 17.55
C GLY A 25 -5.24 10.43 17.48
N LEU A 26 -5.38 9.39 16.65
CA LEU A 26 -6.60 8.58 16.58
C LEU A 26 -6.44 7.39 17.51
N ASP A 27 -7.38 7.21 18.44
CA ASP A 27 -7.43 6.02 19.27
C ASP A 27 -7.66 4.81 18.37
N GLN A 28 -6.62 4.00 18.18
CA GLN A 28 -6.64 2.80 17.33
C GLN A 28 -7.72 1.81 17.79
N ALA A 29 -8.11 1.82 19.07
CA ALA A 29 -9.18 0.98 19.59
C ALA A 29 -10.59 1.45 19.16
N ARG A 30 -10.71 2.67 18.64
CA ARG A 30 -11.98 3.29 18.21
C ARG A 30 -12.02 3.61 16.72
N PHE A 31 -11.09 3.06 15.93
CA PHE A 31 -11.05 3.27 14.48
C PHE A 31 -12.29 2.72 13.75
N GLY A 32 -13.08 1.90 14.45
CA GLY A 32 -14.34 1.37 13.98
C GLY A 32 -15.59 2.13 14.36
N ASP A 33 -15.45 3.11 15.25
CA ASP A 33 -16.56 3.94 15.68
C ASP A 33 -16.70 5.12 14.70
N PRO A 34 -17.75 5.16 13.87
CA PRO A 34 -17.94 6.23 12.91
C PRO A 34 -18.02 7.61 13.57
N ASP A 35 -18.58 7.70 14.78
CA ASP A 35 -18.73 8.97 15.49
C ASP A 35 -17.37 9.51 15.94
N HIS A 36 -16.51 8.60 16.42
CA HIS A 36 -15.14 8.95 16.79
C HIS A 36 -14.30 9.37 15.58
N VAL A 37 -14.35 8.59 14.50
CA VAL A 37 -13.52 8.82 13.30
C VAL A 37 -13.97 10.04 12.52
N LEU A 38 -15.28 10.17 12.26
CA LEU A 38 -15.81 11.34 11.55
C LEU A 38 -15.66 12.61 12.39
N GLY A 39 -15.85 12.53 13.71
CA GLY A 39 -15.60 13.64 14.62
C GLY A 39 -14.14 14.10 14.62
N PHE A 40 -13.18 13.16 14.60
CA PHE A 40 -11.76 13.48 14.50
C PHE A 40 -11.43 14.22 13.18
N PHE A 41 -11.97 13.73 12.06
CA PHE A 41 -11.68 14.30 10.74
C PHE A 41 -12.39 15.65 10.50
N MET A 42 -13.55 15.88 11.12
CA MET A 42 -14.15 17.22 11.21
C MET A 42 -13.22 18.21 11.91
N ALA A 43 -12.57 17.79 13.00
CA ALA A 43 -11.67 18.64 13.76
C ALA A 43 -10.31 18.85 13.05
N HIS A 44 -9.91 17.95 12.16
CA HIS A 44 -8.57 17.97 11.52
C HIS A 44 -8.60 17.76 9.99
N PRO A 45 -9.29 18.62 9.21
CA PRO A 45 -9.45 18.42 7.76
C PRO A 45 -8.13 18.48 6.97
N ALA A 46 -7.10 19.14 7.52
CA ALA A 46 -5.77 19.19 6.90
C ALA A 46 -5.05 17.83 6.90
N LEU A 47 -5.31 16.97 7.90
CA LEU A 47 -4.70 15.64 7.98
C LEU A 47 -5.15 14.74 6.84
N ILE A 48 -6.43 14.82 6.43
CA ILE A 48 -7.01 14.05 5.32
C ILE A 48 -6.27 14.34 4.00
N ARG A 49 -5.95 15.61 3.75
CA ARG A 49 -5.28 16.04 2.53
C ARG A 49 -3.83 15.56 2.49
N LEU A 50 -3.15 15.63 3.63
CA LEU A 50 -1.78 15.15 3.76
C LEU A 50 -1.72 13.63 3.58
N THR A 51 -2.51 12.85 4.33
CA THR A 51 -2.51 11.38 4.23
C THR A 51 -2.94 10.88 2.85
N GLY A 52 -3.90 11.55 2.21
CA GLY A 52 -4.32 11.18 0.85
C GLY A 52 -3.22 11.42 -0.18
N LEU A 53 -2.58 12.59 -0.17
CA LEU A 53 -1.48 12.91 -1.08
C LEU A 53 -0.30 11.94 -0.89
N VAL A 54 -0.01 11.60 0.37
CA VAL A 54 1.01 10.63 0.78
C VAL A 54 0.78 9.28 0.13
N ASN A 55 -0.40 8.70 0.33
CA ASN A 55 -0.71 7.35 -0.13
C ASN A 55 -0.74 7.28 -1.66
N ILE A 56 -1.36 8.26 -2.33
CA ILE A 56 -1.45 8.29 -3.79
C ILE A 56 -0.04 8.37 -4.42
N THR A 57 0.81 9.25 -3.92
CA THR A 57 2.16 9.45 -4.48
C THR A 57 3.03 8.20 -4.30
N GLY A 58 2.93 7.55 -3.13
CA GLY A 58 3.64 6.30 -2.84
C GLY A 58 3.25 5.17 -3.80
N LEU A 59 1.95 4.99 -4.03
CA LEU A 59 1.41 3.94 -4.90
C LEU A 59 1.80 4.14 -6.37
N LEU A 60 1.79 5.38 -6.85
CA LEU A 60 2.22 5.72 -8.21
C LEU A 60 3.70 5.39 -8.42
N ALA A 61 4.56 5.76 -7.47
CA ALA A 61 5.99 5.46 -7.57
C ALA A 61 6.29 3.95 -7.48
N ALA A 62 5.57 3.19 -6.66
CA ALA A 62 5.68 1.73 -6.62
C ALA A 62 5.26 1.08 -7.96
N SER A 63 4.20 1.60 -8.57
CA SER A 63 3.71 1.14 -9.88
C SER A 63 4.73 1.40 -11.00
N LEU A 64 5.32 2.60 -11.02
CA LEU A 64 6.37 2.96 -11.97
C LEU A 64 7.61 2.08 -11.82
N PHE A 65 8.02 1.76 -10.59
CA PHE A 65 9.15 0.87 -10.37
C PHE A 65 8.87 -0.56 -10.86
N ALA A 66 7.67 -1.10 -10.58
CA ALA A 66 7.28 -2.43 -11.05
C ALA A 66 7.33 -2.52 -12.59
N LEU A 67 6.87 -1.48 -13.29
CA LEU A 67 6.97 -1.37 -14.76
C LEU A 67 8.42 -1.36 -15.25
N LEU A 68 9.27 -0.51 -14.66
CA LEU A 68 10.68 -0.40 -15.04
C LEU A 68 11.45 -1.70 -14.79
N LEU A 69 11.12 -2.40 -13.71
CA LEU A 69 11.73 -3.68 -13.39
C LEU A 69 11.25 -4.80 -14.32
N ALA A 70 9.95 -4.84 -14.62
CA ALA A 70 9.39 -5.78 -15.58
C ALA A 70 10.07 -5.65 -16.96
N ASP A 71 10.20 -4.42 -17.47
CA ASP A 71 10.88 -4.13 -18.74
C ASP A 71 12.29 -4.73 -18.80
N ARG A 72 13.10 -4.52 -17.74
CA ARG A 72 14.45 -5.10 -17.66
C ARG A 72 14.42 -6.63 -17.67
N LEU A 73 13.50 -7.22 -16.93
CA LEU A 73 13.36 -8.68 -16.84
C LEU A 73 12.86 -9.33 -18.13
N MET A 74 12.29 -8.59 -19.08
CA MET A 74 11.81 -9.13 -20.36
C MET A 74 12.89 -9.89 -21.13
N THR A 75 14.15 -9.48 -20.99
CA THR A 75 15.29 -10.08 -21.71
C THR A 75 15.77 -11.41 -21.12
N VAL A 76 15.46 -11.71 -19.85
CA VAL A 76 16.02 -12.87 -19.13
C VAL A 76 14.96 -13.78 -18.52
N ALA A 77 13.80 -13.24 -18.17
CA ALA A 77 12.69 -13.98 -17.59
C ALA A 77 11.33 -13.40 -18.04
N PRO A 78 11.02 -13.41 -19.36
CA PRO A 78 9.87 -12.71 -19.93
C PRO A 78 8.53 -13.12 -19.30
N GLY A 79 8.33 -14.42 -19.02
CA GLY A 79 7.12 -14.88 -18.34
C GLY A 79 6.96 -14.31 -16.93
N MET A 80 8.06 -14.17 -16.18
CA MET A 80 8.04 -13.59 -14.82
C MET A 80 7.92 -12.06 -14.86
N ALA A 81 8.49 -11.42 -15.88
CA ALA A 81 8.38 -10.00 -16.13
C ALA A 81 6.94 -9.59 -16.44
N THR A 82 6.31 -10.23 -17.42
CA THR A 82 4.94 -9.92 -17.84
C THR A 82 3.94 -10.22 -16.73
N LEU A 83 3.98 -11.43 -16.16
CA LEU A 83 3.07 -11.81 -15.08
C LEU A 83 3.33 -10.98 -13.82
N GLY A 84 4.59 -10.83 -13.42
CA GLY A 84 4.97 -10.11 -12.22
C GLY A 84 4.62 -8.62 -12.28
N GLY A 85 4.92 -7.97 -13.41
CA GLY A 85 4.57 -6.58 -13.66
C GLY A 85 3.06 -6.38 -13.67
N PHE A 86 2.32 -7.19 -14.44
CA PHE A 86 0.86 -7.12 -14.50
C PHE A 86 0.19 -7.26 -13.13
N LEU A 87 0.58 -8.29 -12.36
CA LEU A 87 0.02 -8.52 -11.02
C LEU A 87 0.39 -7.39 -10.05
N ALA A 88 1.64 -6.92 -10.07
CA ALA A 88 2.07 -5.83 -9.19
C ALA A 88 1.30 -4.53 -9.48
N ILE A 89 1.17 -4.14 -10.75
CA ILE A 89 0.44 -2.94 -11.15
C ILE A 89 -1.04 -3.05 -10.81
N SER A 90 -1.66 -4.21 -11.11
CA SER A 90 -3.07 -4.46 -10.79
C SER A 90 -3.30 -4.37 -9.28
N GLY A 91 -2.41 -4.98 -8.49
CA GLY A 91 -2.47 -4.94 -7.04
C GLY A 91 -2.33 -3.52 -6.48
N TRP A 92 -1.34 -2.76 -6.93
CA TRP A 92 -1.17 -1.36 -6.51
C TRP A 92 -2.35 -0.48 -6.93
N THR A 93 -2.96 -0.75 -8.08
CA THR A 93 -4.16 -0.06 -8.55
C THR A 93 -5.35 -0.35 -7.63
N LEU A 94 -5.56 -1.61 -7.23
CA LEU A 94 -6.61 -1.94 -6.26
C LEU A 94 -6.37 -1.24 -4.92
N ILE A 95 -5.14 -1.22 -4.42
CA ILE A 95 -4.81 -0.49 -3.18
C ILE A 95 -5.13 1.00 -3.35
N LEU A 96 -4.80 1.61 -4.49
CA LEU A 96 -5.14 3.02 -4.78
C LEU A 96 -6.65 3.27 -4.78
N VAL A 97 -7.43 2.36 -5.36
CA VAL A 97 -8.90 2.44 -5.33
C VAL A 97 -9.40 2.36 -3.88
N ALA A 98 -8.87 1.45 -3.07
CA ALA A 98 -9.22 1.35 -1.65
C ALA A 98 -8.92 2.63 -0.87
N GLU A 99 -7.72 3.20 -1.04
CA GLU A 99 -7.36 4.49 -0.43
C GLU A 99 -8.27 5.62 -0.88
N THR A 100 -8.71 5.61 -2.14
CA THR A 100 -9.65 6.61 -2.67
C THR A 100 -11.03 6.47 -2.04
N LEU A 101 -11.50 5.24 -1.79
CA LEU A 101 -12.76 4.99 -1.07
C LEU A 101 -12.68 5.51 0.37
N ASP A 102 -11.57 5.23 1.07
CA ASP A 102 -11.34 5.72 2.43
C ASP A 102 -11.29 7.25 2.48
N LEU A 103 -10.56 7.90 1.56
CA LEU A 103 -10.52 9.35 1.43
C LEU A 103 -11.90 9.94 1.12
N GLY A 104 -12.67 9.29 0.25
CA GLY A 104 -14.05 9.68 -0.07
C GLY A 104 -14.94 9.68 1.18
N ALA A 105 -14.78 8.66 2.03
CA ALA A 105 -15.47 8.58 3.32
C ALA A 105 -15.08 9.76 4.23
N TYR A 106 -13.78 10.05 4.36
CA TYR A 106 -13.30 11.11 5.25
C TYR A 106 -13.62 12.52 4.77
N VAL A 107 -13.71 12.77 3.46
CA VAL A 107 -14.03 14.10 2.92
C VAL A 107 -15.54 14.35 2.86
N GLY A 108 -16.32 13.36 2.41
CA GLY A 108 -17.73 13.54 2.11
C GLY A 108 -18.67 13.31 3.29
N LEU A 109 -18.37 12.33 4.14
CA LEU A 109 -19.28 11.92 5.21
C LEU A 109 -19.36 12.85 6.41
N PRO A 110 -18.33 13.63 6.79
CA PRO A 110 -18.48 14.60 7.87
C PRO A 110 -19.67 15.54 7.70
N ALA A 111 -19.81 16.18 6.53
CA ALA A 111 -20.93 17.09 6.28
C ALA A 111 -22.29 16.35 6.32
N MET A 112 -22.34 15.09 5.88
CA MET A 112 -23.53 14.24 5.98
C MET A 112 -23.85 13.90 7.44
N HIS A 113 -22.86 13.60 8.26
CA HIS A 113 -22.99 13.20 9.65
C HIS A 113 -23.67 14.28 10.50
N THR A 114 -23.45 15.57 10.21
CA THR A 114 -24.16 16.67 10.88
C THR A 114 -25.66 16.75 10.58
N ARG A 115 -26.12 16.12 9.48
CA ARG A 115 -27.52 16.18 9.00
C ARG A 115 -28.27 14.88 9.28
N ASP A 116 -27.59 13.76 9.05
CA ASP A 116 -28.10 12.41 9.25
C ASP A 116 -26.96 11.51 9.75
N PRO A 117 -26.75 11.43 11.07
CA PRO A 117 -25.67 10.64 11.67
C PRO A 117 -25.76 9.16 11.32
N ALA A 118 -26.98 8.60 11.28
CA ALA A 118 -27.21 7.19 11.04
C ALA A 118 -26.86 6.79 9.59
N ALA A 119 -27.30 7.59 8.61
CA ALA A 119 -26.93 7.36 7.21
C ALA A 119 -25.43 7.52 6.98
N ALA A 120 -24.80 8.52 7.60
CA ALA A 120 -23.36 8.74 7.48
C ALA A 120 -22.54 7.58 8.08
N ALA A 121 -22.95 7.06 9.25
CA ALA A 121 -22.32 5.92 9.89
C ALA A 121 -22.43 4.64 9.03
N LEU A 122 -23.61 4.36 8.46
CA LEU A 122 -23.80 3.23 7.57
C LEU A 122 -22.95 3.35 6.29
N ALA A 123 -22.91 4.55 5.70
CA ALA A 123 -22.09 4.81 4.52
C ALA A 123 -20.59 4.67 4.82
N PHE A 124 -20.15 5.11 6.01
CA PHE A 124 -18.78 4.96 6.49
C PHE A 124 -18.38 3.49 6.57
N ILE A 125 -19.18 2.68 7.28
CA ILE A 125 -18.95 1.23 7.42
C ILE A 125 -18.91 0.54 6.05
N THR A 126 -19.82 0.91 5.15
CA THR A 126 -19.90 0.32 3.81
C THR A 126 -18.66 0.65 2.98
N LEU A 127 -18.22 1.92 2.98
CA LEU A 127 -17.02 2.34 2.26
C LEU A 127 -15.75 1.71 2.85
N GLN A 128 -15.64 1.63 4.17
CA GLN A 128 -14.53 0.96 4.85
C GLN A 128 -14.48 -0.54 4.53
N ALA A 129 -15.62 -1.22 4.52
CA ALA A 129 -15.71 -2.64 4.15
C ALA A 129 -15.31 -2.87 2.68
N ALA A 130 -15.80 -2.02 1.78
CA ALA A 130 -15.43 -2.06 0.36
C ALA A 130 -13.93 -1.79 0.17
N GLY A 131 -13.41 -0.74 0.80
CA GLY A 131 -11.99 -0.38 0.78
C GLY A 131 -11.11 -1.53 1.27
N ARG A 132 -11.41 -2.10 2.43
CA ARG A 132 -10.69 -3.26 2.98
C ARG A 132 -10.74 -4.48 2.05
N MET A 133 -11.90 -4.82 1.49
CA MET A 133 -11.98 -5.92 0.51
C MET A 133 -11.10 -5.66 -0.71
N THR A 134 -11.19 -4.47 -1.30
CA THR A 134 -10.38 -4.09 -2.46
C THR A 134 -8.89 -4.13 -2.12
N ARG A 135 -8.49 -3.60 -0.96
CA ARG A 135 -7.11 -3.58 -0.49
C ARG A 135 -6.55 -4.98 -0.23
N THR A 136 -7.36 -5.86 0.38
CA THR A 136 -7.02 -7.27 0.64
C THR A 136 -6.59 -7.96 -0.65
N TRP A 137 -7.41 -7.88 -1.70
CA TRP A 137 -7.08 -8.43 -3.02
C TRP A 137 -5.87 -7.72 -3.65
N GLY A 138 -5.76 -6.41 -3.44
CA GLY A 138 -4.59 -5.63 -3.83
C GLY A 138 -3.29 -6.19 -3.26
N TYR A 139 -3.23 -6.47 -1.95
CA TYR A 139 -2.04 -7.05 -1.30
C TYR A 139 -1.67 -8.42 -1.86
N LEU A 140 -2.67 -9.28 -2.13
CA LEU A 140 -2.40 -10.58 -2.74
C LEU A 140 -1.75 -10.42 -4.11
N LEU A 141 -2.30 -9.55 -4.97
CA LEU A 141 -1.77 -9.32 -6.31
C LEU A 141 -0.37 -8.68 -6.27
N VAL A 142 -0.14 -7.70 -5.38
CA VAL A 142 1.19 -7.13 -5.15
C VAL A 142 2.17 -8.21 -4.70
N ALA A 143 1.78 -9.06 -3.75
CA ALA A 143 2.65 -10.12 -3.24
C ALA A 143 3.05 -11.10 -4.33
N LEU A 144 2.07 -11.57 -5.12
CA LEU A 144 2.33 -12.46 -6.24
C LEU A 144 3.20 -11.79 -7.32
N GLY A 145 2.91 -10.52 -7.62
CA GLY A 145 3.64 -9.72 -8.61
C GLY A 145 5.11 -9.49 -8.21
N ILE A 146 5.35 -8.93 -7.03
CA ILE A 146 6.69 -8.71 -6.48
C ILE A 146 7.42 -10.06 -6.31
N GLY A 147 6.74 -11.12 -5.91
CA GLY A 147 7.34 -12.46 -5.78
C GLY A 147 7.77 -13.05 -7.12
N ALA A 148 7.02 -12.81 -8.20
CA ALA A 148 7.40 -13.19 -9.56
C ALA A 148 8.58 -12.35 -10.06
N LEU A 149 8.55 -11.02 -9.88
CA LEU A 149 9.64 -10.12 -10.23
C LEU A 149 10.93 -10.48 -9.48
N GLY A 150 10.86 -10.66 -8.16
CA GLY A 150 11.99 -11.07 -7.32
C GLY A 150 12.58 -12.43 -7.74
N ARG A 151 11.73 -13.41 -8.12
CA ARG A 151 12.18 -14.67 -8.71
C ARG A 151 12.90 -14.47 -10.04
N GLY A 152 12.38 -13.61 -10.91
CA GLY A 152 13.02 -13.22 -12.17
C GLY A 152 14.41 -12.61 -11.94
N MET A 153 14.52 -11.69 -10.99
CA MET A 153 15.79 -11.02 -10.66
C MET A 153 16.87 -11.99 -10.19
N ARG A 154 16.52 -13.04 -9.43
CA ARG A 154 17.48 -14.06 -9.00
C ARG A 154 18.10 -14.83 -10.17
N ARG A 155 17.44 -14.85 -11.32
CA ARG A 155 17.89 -15.52 -12.55
C ARG A 155 18.66 -14.57 -13.47
N MET A 156 18.70 -13.28 -13.16
CA MET A 156 19.37 -12.27 -14.00
C MET A 156 20.88 -12.23 -13.72
N PRO A 157 21.73 -12.49 -14.73
CA PRO A 157 23.18 -12.36 -14.59
C PRO A 157 23.57 -10.93 -14.21
N GLY A 158 24.56 -10.77 -13.32
CA GLY A 158 25.06 -9.46 -12.89
C GLY A 158 24.17 -8.70 -11.90
N TRP A 159 22.95 -9.17 -11.62
CA TRP A 159 22.10 -8.54 -10.61
C TRP A 159 22.35 -9.08 -9.20
N PRO A 160 22.33 -8.22 -8.16
CA PRO A 160 22.51 -8.69 -6.79
C PRO A 160 21.39 -9.63 -6.37
N ARG A 161 21.76 -10.87 -6.01
CA ARG A 161 20.80 -11.87 -5.52
C ARG A 161 20.01 -11.40 -4.29
N GLY A 162 20.60 -10.53 -3.47
CA GLY A 162 19.96 -9.91 -2.30
C GLY A 162 18.66 -9.16 -2.64
N LEU A 163 18.58 -8.54 -3.81
CA LEU A 163 17.36 -7.87 -4.25
C LEU A 163 16.24 -8.85 -4.59
N GLY A 164 16.57 -9.96 -5.22
CA GLY A 164 15.58 -11.01 -5.48
C GLY A 164 15.08 -11.67 -4.19
N ILE A 165 15.94 -11.77 -3.16
CA ILE A 165 15.55 -12.24 -1.83
C ILE A 165 14.61 -11.23 -1.16
N LEU A 166 14.93 -9.93 -1.20
CA LEU A 166 14.07 -8.87 -0.65
C LEU A 166 12.69 -8.83 -1.33
N GLY A 167 12.62 -9.01 -2.65
CA GLY A 167 11.34 -9.15 -3.34
C GLY A 167 10.53 -10.35 -2.85
N LEU A 168 11.18 -11.49 -2.60
CA LEU A 168 10.51 -12.67 -2.02
C LEU A 168 10.08 -12.46 -0.57
N SER A 169 10.87 -11.76 0.23
CA SER A 169 10.48 -11.35 1.58
C SER A 169 9.27 -10.43 1.55
N GLY A 170 9.25 -9.43 0.65
CA GLY A 170 8.09 -8.54 0.44
C GLY A 170 6.83 -9.31 0.01
N ALA A 171 6.97 -10.33 -0.85
CA ALA A 171 5.87 -11.22 -1.20
C ALA A 171 5.34 -11.98 0.03
N GLY A 172 6.23 -12.48 0.89
CA GLY A 172 5.84 -13.13 2.15
C GLY A 172 5.02 -12.20 3.05
N VAL A 173 5.46 -10.95 3.22
CA VAL A 173 4.73 -9.96 4.02
C VAL A 173 3.37 -9.63 3.39
N GLY A 174 3.30 -9.44 2.07
CA GLY A 174 2.02 -9.16 1.39
C GLY A 174 1.02 -10.32 1.51
N ILE A 175 1.49 -11.58 1.49
CA ILE A 175 0.64 -12.76 1.77
C ILE A 175 0.13 -12.75 3.22
N LEU A 176 0.98 -12.40 4.18
CA LEU A 176 0.56 -12.27 5.59
C LEU A 176 -0.49 -11.18 5.76
N MET A 177 -0.32 -10.03 5.08
CA MET A 177 -1.29 -8.94 5.09
C MET A 177 -2.63 -9.35 4.45
N PHE A 178 -2.59 -10.03 3.30
CA PHE A 178 -3.79 -10.62 2.70
C PHE A 178 -4.49 -11.57 3.68
N GLY A 179 -3.77 -12.54 4.24
CA GLY A 179 -4.36 -13.53 5.15
C GLY A 179 -5.00 -12.89 6.37
N PHE A 180 -4.33 -11.88 6.93
CA PHE A 180 -4.84 -11.14 8.08
C PHE A 180 -6.08 -10.31 7.75
N GLU A 181 -6.05 -9.52 6.67
CA GLU A 181 -7.17 -8.66 6.27
C GLU A 181 -8.36 -9.50 5.78
N TYR A 182 -8.10 -10.62 5.11
CA TYR A 182 -9.13 -11.60 4.73
C TYR A 182 -9.84 -12.18 5.96
N VAL A 183 -9.11 -12.57 7.01
CA VAL A 183 -9.69 -13.06 8.26
C VAL A 183 -10.53 -11.97 8.94
N LEU A 184 -10.04 -10.73 8.98
CA LEU A 184 -10.80 -9.60 9.52
C LEU A 184 -12.14 -9.43 8.79
N VAL A 185 -12.10 -9.33 7.47
CA VAL A 185 -13.30 -9.10 6.65
C VAL A 185 -14.28 -10.28 6.72
N THR A 186 -13.80 -11.52 6.70
CA THR A 186 -14.66 -12.71 6.50
C THR A 186 -15.06 -13.42 7.79
N GLN A 187 -14.24 -13.37 8.84
CA GLN A 187 -14.47 -14.17 10.05
C GLN A 187 -14.88 -13.34 11.26
N THR A 188 -14.33 -12.14 11.40
CA THR A 188 -14.64 -11.30 12.57
C THR A 188 -15.88 -10.46 12.36
N GLY A 189 -16.23 -10.16 11.10
CA GLY A 189 -17.29 -9.21 10.78
C GLY A 189 -17.05 -7.85 11.43
N ASP A 190 -15.81 -7.56 11.84
CA ASP A 190 -15.40 -6.35 12.53
C ASP A 190 -14.91 -5.36 11.46
N PRO A 191 -15.77 -4.43 11.01
CA PRO A 191 -15.33 -3.38 10.10
C PRO A 191 -14.40 -2.38 10.83
N GLY A 192 -14.28 -2.51 12.16
CA GLY A 192 -13.80 -1.52 13.09
C GLY A 192 -12.41 -1.68 13.68
N GLY A 193 -11.70 -2.75 13.32
CA GLY A 193 -10.25 -2.77 13.49
C GLY A 193 -9.77 -3.12 14.89
N GLY A 194 -10.43 -4.03 15.63
CA GLY A 194 -9.90 -4.60 16.86
C GLY A 194 -8.51 -5.24 16.72
N LEU A 195 -8.06 -5.53 15.49
CA LEU A 195 -6.71 -5.99 15.17
C LEU A 195 -5.86 -4.95 14.39
N ALA A 196 -6.17 -3.65 14.47
CA ALA A 196 -5.43 -2.59 13.77
C ALA A 196 -3.94 -2.54 14.16
N GLY A 197 -3.59 -2.85 15.42
CA GLY A 197 -2.21 -2.85 15.91
C GLY A 197 -1.29 -3.85 15.20
N PRO A 198 -1.60 -5.17 15.22
CA PRO A 198 -0.82 -6.17 14.47
C PRO A 198 -0.76 -5.89 12.96
N PHE A 199 -1.84 -5.34 12.38
CA PHE A 199 -1.85 -4.93 10.98
C PHE A 199 -0.89 -3.79 10.68
N ALA A 200 -0.86 -2.77 11.54
CA ALA A 200 0.08 -1.65 11.42
C ALA A 200 1.52 -2.14 11.43
N VAL A 201 1.87 -3.12 12.27
CA VAL A 201 3.21 -3.72 12.29
C VAL A 201 3.52 -4.44 10.97
N LEU A 202 2.60 -5.24 10.43
CA LEU A 202 2.79 -5.90 9.14
C LEU A 202 2.92 -4.90 7.98
N PHE A 203 2.12 -3.83 8.01
CA PHE A 203 2.17 -2.75 7.03
C PHE A 203 3.50 -1.99 7.09
N ILE A 204 4.00 -1.68 8.29
CA ILE A 204 5.33 -1.07 8.48
C ILE A 204 6.41 -1.98 7.92
N LEU A 205 6.35 -3.28 8.20
CA LEU A 205 7.33 -4.25 7.72
C LEU A 205 7.27 -4.39 6.19
N LEU A 206 6.07 -4.40 5.59
CA LEU A 206 5.92 -4.41 4.13
C LEU A 206 6.50 -3.12 3.55
N GLY A 207 6.11 -1.97 4.09
CA GLY A 207 6.61 -0.66 3.70
C GLY A 207 8.13 -0.60 3.75
N ALA A 208 8.75 -1.05 4.84
CA ALA A 208 10.20 -1.11 4.99
C ALA A 208 10.85 -2.08 3.99
N ALA A 209 10.31 -3.29 3.81
CA ALA A 209 10.85 -4.28 2.89
C ALA A 209 10.77 -3.80 1.42
N VAL A 210 9.61 -3.25 1.03
CA VAL A 210 9.38 -2.61 -0.27
C VAL A 210 10.32 -1.43 -0.44
N THR A 211 10.49 -0.62 0.61
CA THR A 211 11.39 0.54 0.60
C THR A 211 12.83 0.12 0.33
N VAL A 212 13.36 -0.81 1.11
CA VAL A 212 14.73 -1.31 0.93
C VAL A 212 14.89 -1.98 -0.44
N TRP A 213 13.91 -2.78 -0.87
CA TRP A 213 13.93 -3.47 -2.16
C TRP A 213 14.03 -2.50 -3.33
N HIS A 214 13.23 -1.45 -3.32
CA HIS A 214 13.24 -0.47 -4.39
C HIS A 214 14.43 0.50 -4.30
N ALA A 215 14.89 0.92 -3.10
CA ALA A 215 16.07 1.77 -2.95
C ALA A 215 17.30 1.09 -3.54
N TRP A 216 17.51 -0.16 -3.14
CA TRP A 216 18.63 -0.94 -3.60
C TRP A 216 18.46 -1.30 -5.09
N GLY A 217 17.24 -1.65 -5.53
CA GLY A 217 16.95 -1.91 -6.95
C GLY A 217 17.22 -0.71 -7.84
N GLY A 218 16.83 0.48 -7.39
CA GLY A 218 17.10 1.76 -8.04
C GLY A 218 18.60 2.00 -8.20
N ILE A 219 19.40 1.84 -7.13
CA ILE A 219 20.86 1.99 -7.17
C ILE A 219 21.49 1.04 -8.20
N GLN A 220 21.05 -0.22 -8.27
CA GLN A 220 21.58 -1.17 -9.26
C GLN A 220 21.19 -0.79 -10.69
N PHE A 221 19.98 -0.27 -10.89
CA PHE A 221 19.56 0.26 -12.18
C PHE A 221 20.43 1.43 -12.63
N LEU A 222 20.91 2.28 -11.72
CA LEU A 222 21.83 3.37 -12.05
C LEU A 222 23.19 2.82 -12.49
N LYS A 223 23.75 1.87 -11.73
CA LYS A 223 25.06 1.27 -12.00
C LYS A 223 25.13 0.50 -13.31
N ALA A 224 24.02 -0.07 -13.77
CA ALA A 224 23.96 -0.83 -15.02
C ALA A 224 23.86 0.03 -16.29
N LYS A 225 23.83 1.37 -16.16
CA LYS A 225 23.82 2.30 -17.30
C LYS A 225 25.18 2.96 -17.59
N ASP A 226 26.15 2.77 -16.69
CA ASP A 226 27.55 3.15 -16.88
C ASP A 226 28.37 1.93 -17.33
#